data_AF-A0A2V8BCX6-F1
#
_entry.id   AF-A0A2V8BCX6-F1
#
_cell.length_a   1.000
_cell.length_b   1.000
_cell.length_c   1.000
_cell.angle_alpha   90.00
_cell.angle_beta   90.00
_cell.angle_gamma   90.00
#
_symmetry.space_group_name_H-M   'P 1'
#
loop_
_entity.id
_entity.type
_entity.pdbx_description
1 polymer ?
#
loop_
_entity_poly.entity_id
_entity_poly.type
_entity_poly.pdbx_seq_one_letter_code
_entity_poly.pdbx_strand_id
1 'polypeptide(L)'
;IFARAQQLQDVNRQLRAANAELAEQAVERTRLSERLHRLDQLKTQFFANVSHELRTPLTLILGPVEQMLSAADVPDAWTAPLRVIRRNARTLLRHVNDLLDVARLDAGRLQPRYVDLDIARLVREAAANFDGVAQQREITYDVTTPARLDAEVDPDKIVRVVLNLLSNAFKFTPPHGRVTCQLHAGRGPKAEWINLEVTDTGPGIPVEFRDAVFERFFQAEQSAIRRFDGTGLGLTIVKDFVDLHGGRITLTEAYGGGAAFLIQLPRHAPRGVSVGGDAHLLRPSSAAAELYVPDVSVPFVPAPDTPDRPEAAGSIVLVVEDNVDMNRFIAAALGSEYDVRTARKRRTSSSPI
;
A
#
# COMPACT_ATOMS: atom_id res chain seq x y z
N ILE A 1 -69.56 -27.87 -9.14
CA ILE A 1 -68.56 -28.90 -8.73
C ILE A 1 -67.52 -29.12 -9.83
N PHE A 2 -67.93 -29.43 -11.06
CA PHE A 2 -67.01 -29.67 -12.19
C PHE A 2 -66.06 -28.50 -12.50
N ALA A 3 -66.56 -27.26 -12.63
CA ALA A 3 -65.74 -26.07 -12.89
C ALA A 3 -64.69 -25.81 -11.80
N ARG A 4 -65.03 -26.08 -10.53
CA ARG A 4 -64.12 -25.92 -9.39
C ARG A 4 -63.04 -27.02 -9.37
N ALA A 5 -63.36 -28.22 -9.84
CA ALA A 5 -62.40 -29.31 -10.00
C ALA A 5 -61.41 -29.03 -11.15
N GLN A 6 -61.88 -28.49 -12.29
CA GLN A 6 -61.01 -28.05 -13.38
C GLN A 6 -60.06 -26.93 -12.94
N GLN A 7 -60.58 -25.90 -12.26
CA GLN A 7 -59.76 -24.79 -11.77
C GLN A 7 -58.68 -25.26 -10.78
N LEU A 8 -59.00 -26.21 -9.90
CA LEU A 8 -58.01 -26.83 -8.99
C LEU A 8 -56.94 -27.62 -9.75
N GLN A 9 -57.31 -28.35 -10.81
CA GLN A 9 -56.35 -29.06 -11.65
C GLN A 9 -55.41 -28.11 -12.39
N ASP A 10 -55.94 -27.01 -12.94
CA ASP A 10 -55.13 -26.01 -13.64
C ASP A 10 -54.16 -25.30 -12.70
N VAL A 11 -54.63 -24.90 -11.51
CA VAL A 11 -53.76 -24.32 -10.47
C VAL A 11 -52.69 -25.31 -10.03
N ASN A 12 -53.02 -26.58 -9.82
CA ASN A 12 -52.03 -27.60 -9.43
C ASN A 12 -50.99 -27.82 -10.55
N ARG A 13 -51.42 -27.76 -11.81
CA ARG A 13 -50.55 -27.88 -12.98
C ARG A 13 -49.60 -26.68 -13.09
N GLN A 14 -50.12 -25.46 -12.90
CA GLN A 14 -49.32 -24.24 -12.86
C GLN A 14 -48.33 -24.26 -11.70
N LEU A 15 -48.75 -24.69 -10.51
CA LEU A 15 -47.89 -24.80 -9.34
C LEU A 15 -46.75 -25.81 -9.55
N ARG A 16 -47.04 -26.95 -10.19
CA ARG A 16 -46.01 -27.94 -10.55
C ARG A 16 -45.02 -27.39 -11.56
N ALA A 17 -45.48 -26.65 -12.57
CA ALA A 17 -44.61 -26.01 -13.55
C ALA A 17 -43.70 -24.95 -12.90
N ALA A 18 -44.26 -24.07 -12.07
CA ALA A 18 -43.50 -23.06 -11.33
C ALA A 18 -42.49 -23.67 -10.36
N ASN A 19 -42.86 -24.75 -9.65
CA ASN A 19 -41.93 -25.46 -8.76
C ASN A 19 -40.80 -26.14 -9.54
N ALA A 20 -41.06 -26.68 -10.73
CA ALA A 20 -40.02 -27.26 -11.58
C ALA A 20 -39.05 -26.19 -12.10
N GLU A 21 -39.56 -25.04 -12.54
CA GLU A 21 -38.74 -23.90 -12.98
C GLU A 21 -37.88 -23.34 -11.84
N LEU A 22 -38.44 -23.19 -10.64
CA LEU A 22 -37.67 -22.77 -9.45
C LEU A 22 -36.58 -23.77 -9.09
N ALA A 23 -36.83 -25.07 -9.21
CA ALA A 23 -35.84 -26.10 -8.95
C ALA A 23 -34.70 -26.04 -9.98
N GLU A 24 -35.00 -25.80 -11.25
CA GLU A 24 -34.00 -25.64 -12.31
C GLU A 24 -33.14 -24.40 -12.06
N GLN A 25 -33.76 -23.25 -11.77
CA GLN A 25 -33.04 -22.01 -11.42
C GLN A 25 -32.16 -22.18 -10.17
N ALA A 26 -32.61 -22.95 -9.17
CA ALA A 26 -31.82 -23.22 -7.98
C ALA A 26 -30.57 -24.06 -8.29
N VAL A 27 -30.70 -25.08 -9.15
CA VAL A 27 -29.58 -25.91 -9.61
C VAL A 27 -28.59 -25.09 -10.43
N GLU A 28 -29.07 -24.23 -11.34
CA GLU A 28 -28.22 -23.35 -12.13
C GLU A 28 -27.47 -22.34 -11.26
N ARG A 29 -28.16 -21.69 -10.31
CA ARG A 29 -27.52 -20.79 -9.33
C ARG A 29 -26.45 -21.50 -8.52
N THR A 30 -26.72 -22.73 -8.08
CA THR A 30 -25.75 -23.53 -7.32
C THR A 30 -24.52 -23.84 -8.17
N ARG A 31 -24.70 -24.28 -9.42
CA ARG A 31 -23.58 -24.51 -10.36
C ARG A 31 -22.76 -23.26 -10.64
N LEU A 32 -23.41 -22.12 -10.87
CA LEU A 32 -22.73 -20.84 -11.09
C LEU A 32 -21.95 -20.42 -9.85
N SER A 33 -22.55 -20.55 -8.66
CA SER A 33 -21.90 -20.27 -7.37
C SER A 33 -20.68 -21.17 -7.15
N GLU A 34 -20.79 -22.48 -7.39
CA GLU A 34 -19.66 -23.41 -7.30
C GLU A 34 -18.55 -23.06 -8.28
N ARG A 35 -18.90 -22.67 -9.51
CA ARG A 35 -17.91 -22.28 -10.53
C ARG A 35 -17.20 -20.99 -10.17
N LEU A 36 -17.93 -19.99 -9.66
CA LEU A 36 -17.35 -18.74 -9.14
C LEU A 36 -16.42 -19.02 -7.96
N HIS A 37 -16.84 -19.85 -7.01
CA HIS A 37 -16.02 -20.21 -5.86
C HIS A 37 -14.74 -20.95 -6.28
N ARG A 38 -14.83 -21.84 -7.27
CA ARG A 38 -13.66 -22.54 -7.83
C ARG A 38 -12.69 -21.59 -8.53
N LEU A 39 -13.20 -20.62 -9.29
CA LEU A 39 -12.37 -19.58 -9.91
C LEU A 39 -11.67 -18.70 -8.86
N ASP A 40 -12.36 -18.34 -7.79
CA ASP A 40 -11.76 -17.57 -6.68
C ASP A 40 -10.67 -18.36 -5.95
N GLN A 41 -10.88 -19.66 -5.71
CA GLN A 41 -9.86 -20.55 -5.16
C GLN A 41 -8.62 -20.64 -6.05
N LEU A 42 -8.81 -20.81 -7.36
CA LEU A 42 -7.71 -20.86 -8.33
C LEU A 42 -6.96 -19.52 -8.40
N LYS A 43 -7.66 -18.39 -8.41
CA LYS A 43 -7.08 -17.04 -8.34
C LYS A 43 -6.22 -16.88 -7.09
N THR A 44 -6.77 -17.23 -5.93
CA THR A 44 -6.07 -17.14 -4.64
C THR A 44 -4.81 -18.02 -4.61
N GLN A 45 -4.91 -19.26 -5.08
CA GLN A 45 -3.80 -20.21 -5.09
C GLN A 45 -2.71 -19.78 -6.09
N PHE A 46 -3.09 -19.25 -7.25
CA PHE A 46 -2.15 -18.65 -8.19
C PHE A 46 -1.35 -17.52 -7.55
N PHE A 47 -2.00 -16.56 -6.88
CA PHE A 47 -1.30 -15.46 -6.22
C PHE A 47 -0.41 -15.94 -5.06
N ALA A 48 -0.89 -16.91 -4.27
CA ALA A 48 -0.10 -17.52 -3.20
C ALA A 48 1.20 -18.16 -3.75
N ASN A 49 1.10 -18.91 -4.84
CA ASN A 49 2.24 -19.57 -5.49
C ASN A 49 3.21 -18.54 -6.08
N VAL A 50 2.71 -17.59 -6.88
CA VAL A 50 3.53 -16.52 -7.48
C VAL A 50 4.32 -15.79 -6.39
N SER A 51 3.71 -15.54 -5.24
CA SER A 51 4.38 -14.79 -4.19
C SER A 51 5.45 -15.58 -3.46
N HIS A 52 5.26 -16.89 -3.32
CA HIS A 52 6.30 -17.77 -2.81
C HIS A 52 7.48 -17.87 -3.79
N GLU A 53 7.18 -17.95 -5.08
CA GLU A 53 8.18 -17.99 -6.16
C GLU A 53 8.93 -16.65 -6.31
N LEU A 54 8.29 -15.51 -6.03
CA LEU A 54 8.94 -14.20 -6.05
C LEU A 54 9.66 -13.86 -4.75
N ARG A 55 9.18 -14.32 -3.59
CA ARG A 55 9.84 -14.09 -2.30
C ARG A 55 11.21 -14.77 -2.24
N THR A 56 11.31 -16.00 -2.73
CA THR A 56 12.56 -16.78 -2.71
C THR A 56 13.75 -16.06 -3.38
N PRO A 57 13.68 -15.63 -4.66
CA PRO A 57 14.77 -14.89 -5.30
C PRO A 57 15.03 -13.54 -4.65
N LEU A 58 13.99 -12.84 -4.16
CA LEU A 58 14.17 -11.57 -3.45
C LEU A 58 14.93 -11.74 -2.13
N THR A 59 14.62 -12.78 -1.36
CA THR A 59 15.38 -13.11 -0.14
C THR A 59 16.83 -13.46 -0.47
N LEU A 60 17.07 -14.19 -1.58
CA LEU A 60 18.42 -14.53 -2.05
C LEU A 60 19.21 -13.32 -2.58
N ILE A 61 18.54 -12.24 -3.01
CA ILE A 61 19.17 -10.95 -3.33
C ILE A 61 19.44 -10.15 -2.04
N LEU A 62 18.46 -10.09 -1.13
CA LEU A 62 18.53 -9.25 0.06
C LEU A 62 19.58 -9.73 1.06
N GLY A 63 19.65 -11.04 1.33
CA GLY A 63 20.59 -11.58 2.32
C GLY A 63 22.05 -11.19 2.08
N PRO A 64 22.61 -11.46 0.88
CA PRO A 64 23.98 -11.06 0.56
C PRO A 64 24.19 -9.54 0.56
N VAL A 65 23.23 -8.77 0.08
CA VAL A 65 23.32 -7.30 0.05
C VAL A 65 23.32 -6.72 1.46
N GLU A 66 22.51 -7.25 2.36
CA GLU A 66 22.48 -6.85 3.78
C GLU A 66 23.78 -7.25 4.47
N GLN A 67 24.28 -8.47 4.23
CA GLN A 67 25.55 -8.94 4.77
C GLN A 67 26.71 -8.04 4.31
N MET A 68 26.78 -7.72 3.02
CA MET A 68 27.79 -6.80 2.48
C MET A 68 27.67 -5.43 3.15
N LEU A 69 26.49 -4.81 3.17
CA LEU A 69 26.30 -3.49 3.79
C LEU A 69 26.56 -3.45 5.31
N SER A 70 26.54 -4.60 6.00
CA SER A 70 26.89 -4.72 7.41
C SER A 70 28.37 -4.97 7.68
N ALA A 71 29.16 -5.29 6.65
CA ALA A 71 30.60 -5.48 6.78
C ALA A 71 31.32 -4.14 7.01
N ALA A 72 32.34 -4.14 7.87
CA ALA A 72 33.08 -2.93 8.24
C ALA A 72 33.85 -2.29 7.07
N ASP A 73 34.23 -3.08 6.06
CA ASP A 73 35.16 -2.69 4.99
C ASP A 73 34.51 -2.64 3.60
N VAL A 74 33.24 -2.21 3.49
CA VAL A 74 32.64 -1.99 2.17
C VAL A 74 33.27 -0.75 1.54
N PRO A 75 33.90 -0.86 0.35
CA PRO A 75 34.41 0.32 -0.33
C PRO A 75 33.26 1.28 -0.64
N ASP A 76 33.46 2.60 -0.44
CA ASP A 76 32.42 3.61 -0.64
C ASP A 76 31.76 3.55 -2.02
N ALA A 77 32.53 3.13 -3.04
CA ALA A 77 32.06 2.90 -4.40
C ALA A 77 30.93 1.86 -4.50
N TRP A 78 30.88 0.87 -3.59
CA TRP A 78 29.87 -0.19 -3.56
C TRP A 78 28.72 0.10 -2.60
N THR A 79 28.93 0.96 -1.60
CA THR A 79 27.91 1.30 -0.61
C THR A 79 26.66 1.90 -1.24
N ALA A 80 26.81 2.86 -2.16
CA ALA A 80 25.67 3.48 -2.83
C ALA A 80 24.90 2.49 -3.75
N PRO A 81 25.55 1.73 -4.65
CA PRO A 81 24.88 0.69 -5.44
C PRO A 81 24.17 -0.38 -4.60
N LEU A 82 24.81 -0.90 -3.55
CA LEU A 82 24.21 -1.91 -2.68
C LEU A 82 22.96 -1.39 -1.95
N ARG A 83 22.96 -0.12 -1.51
CA ARG A 83 21.77 0.52 -0.94
C ARG A 83 20.63 0.61 -1.94
N VAL A 84 20.93 0.88 -3.21
CA VAL A 84 19.94 0.93 -4.30
C VAL A 84 19.36 -0.46 -4.56
N ILE A 85 20.19 -1.51 -4.65
CA ILE A 85 19.72 -2.90 -4.82
C ILE A 85 18.82 -3.30 -3.65
N ARG A 86 19.27 -3.07 -2.41
CA ARG A 86 18.48 -3.36 -1.20
C ARG A 86 17.12 -2.67 -1.22
N ARG A 87 17.09 -1.38 -1.57
CA ARG A 87 15.86 -0.60 -1.66
C ARG A 87 14.91 -1.21 -2.68
N ASN A 88 15.37 -1.44 -3.91
CA ASN A 88 14.53 -1.97 -4.99
C ASN A 88 14.00 -3.38 -4.68
N ALA A 89 14.83 -4.26 -4.14
CA ALA A 89 14.41 -5.60 -3.75
C ALA A 89 13.35 -5.57 -2.62
N ARG A 90 13.50 -4.69 -1.62
CA ARG A 90 12.48 -4.51 -0.57
C ARG A 90 11.19 -3.88 -1.11
N THR A 91 11.28 -2.93 -2.03
CA THR A 91 10.10 -2.34 -2.71
C THR A 91 9.33 -3.42 -3.49
N LEU A 92 10.03 -4.25 -4.27
CA LEU A 92 9.41 -5.33 -5.02
C LEU A 92 8.75 -6.37 -4.08
N LEU A 93 9.45 -6.75 -3.00
CA LEU A 93 8.89 -7.67 -2.00
C LEU A 93 7.62 -7.11 -1.36
N ARG A 94 7.57 -5.81 -1.09
CA ARG A 94 6.35 -5.14 -0.62
C ARG A 94 5.22 -5.21 -1.64
N HIS A 95 5.48 -4.93 -2.92
CA HIS A 95 4.47 -5.01 -3.97
C HIS A 95 3.89 -6.43 -4.13
N VAL A 96 4.74 -7.45 -4.02
CA VAL A 96 4.29 -8.85 -3.99
C VAL A 96 3.38 -9.12 -2.80
N ASN A 97 3.75 -8.66 -1.60
CA ASN A 97 2.92 -8.82 -0.42
C ASN A 97 1.61 -8.00 -0.52
N ASP A 98 1.64 -6.79 -1.06
CA ASP A 98 0.45 -5.96 -1.32
C ASP A 98 -0.55 -6.68 -2.23
N LEU A 99 -0.06 -7.28 -3.31
CA LEU A 99 -0.88 -8.05 -4.24
C LEU A 99 -1.52 -9.28 -3.55
N LEU A 100 -0.77 -9.96 -2.68
CA LEU A 100 -1.29 -11.09 -1.90
C LEU A 100 -2.39 -10.69 -0.93
N ASP A 101 -2.18 -9.60 -0.19
CA ASP A 101 -3.14 -9.17 0.81
C ASP A 101 -4.44 -8.76 0.14
N VAL A 102 -4.37 -8.06 -0.99
CA VAL A 102 -5.54 -7.76 -1.83
C VAL A 102 -6.25 -9.05 -2.29
N ALA A 103 -5.51 -10.05 -2.78
CA ALA A 103 -6.09 -11.32 -3.20
C ALA A 103 -6.78 -12.07 -2.04
N ARG A 104 -6.21 -12.01 -0.82
CA ARG A 104 -6.77 -12.65 0.38
C ARG A 104 -8.00 -11.91 0.93
N LEU A 105 -7.99 -10.58 0.86
CA LEU A 105 -9.10 -9.71 1.22
C LEU A 105 -10.29 -9.93 0.28
N ASP A 106 -10.07 -9.98 -1.04
CA ASP A 106 -11.09 -10.28 -2.05
C ASP A 106 -11.80 -11.61 -1.80
N ALA A 107 -11.02 -12.62 -1.40
CA ALA A 107 -11.54 -13.96 -1.14
C ALA A 107 -12.26 -14.07 0.24
N GLY A 108 -12.30 -12.99 1.03
CA GLY A 108 -12.86 -13.01 2.39
C GLY A 108 -12.09 -13.92 3.37
N ARG A 109 -10.85 -14.27 3.06
CA ARG A 109 -10.05 -15.25 3.82
C ARG A 109 -9.14 -14.63 4.86
N LEU A 110 -9.02 -13.30 4.87
CA LEU A 110 -8.24 -12.59 5.87
C LEU A 110 -9.11 -12.37 7.11
N GLN A 111 -8.75 -13.00 8.23
CA GLN A 111 -9.37 -12.72 9.53
C GLN A 111 -8.39 -11.90 10.37
N PRO A 112 -8.84 -10.83 11.04
CA PRO A 112 -7.99 -10.03 11.91
C PRO A 112 -7.62 -10.83 13.15
N ARG A 113 -6.35 -10.79 13.54
CA ARG A 113 -5.88 -11.37 14.79
C ARG A 113 -5.86 -10.30 15.87
N TYR A 114 -6.97 -10.18 16.60
CA TYR A 114 -7.08 -9.19 17.67
C TYR A 114 -6.16 -9.51 18.85
N VAL A 115 -5.44 -8.51 19.30
CA VAL A 115 -4.54 -8.53 20.45
C VAL A 115 -4.78 -7.26 21.26
N ASP A 116 -4.88 -7.39 22.58
CA ASP A 116 -4.95 -6.24 23.48
C ASP A 116 -3.54 -5.66 23.69
N LEU A 117 -3.31 -4.43 23.25
CA LEU A 117 -2.00 -3.78 23.26
C LEU A 117 -2.09 -2.25 23.36
N ASP A 118 -0.97 -1.62 23.75
CA ASP A 118 -0.83 -0.16 23.70
C ASP A 118 -0.64 0.33 22.25
N ILE A 119 -1.73 0.78 21.63
CA ILE A 119 -1.73 1.25 20.23
C ILE A 119 -0.94 2.55 20.09
N ALA A 120 -0.83 3.35 21.16
CA ALA A 120 -0.03 4.56 21.12
C ALA A 120 1.45 4.24 20.94
N ARG A 121 1.95 3.21 21.63
CA ARG A 121 3.31 2.69 21.40
C ARG A 121 3.48 2.18 19.98
N LEU A 122 2.54 1.37 19.50
CA LEU A 122 2.60 0.79 18.14
C LEU A 122 2.66 1.86 17.04
N VAL A 123 1.82 2.90 17.15
CA VAL A 123 1.81 4.03 16.20
C VAL A 123 3.11 4.81 16.26
N ARG A 124 3.65 5.09 17.47
CA ARG A 124 4.96 5.77 17.61
C ARG A 124 6.09 4.98 16.97
N GLU A 125 6.15 3.67 17.19
CA GLU A 125 7.17 2.79 16.60
C GLU A 125 7.08 2.74 15.08
N ALA A 126 5.88 2.64 14.52
CA ALA A 126 5.68 2.69 13.07
C ALA A 126 6.05 4.07 12.50
N ALA A 127 5.66 5.15 13.19
CA ALA A 127 5.90 6.53 12.80
C ALA A 127 7.39 6.91 12.81
N ALA A 128 8.19 6.36 13.72
CA ALA A 128 9.63 6.61 13.83
C ALA A 128 10.43 6.18 12.59
N ASN A 129 9.89 5.27 11.76
CA ASN A 129 10.52 4.87 10.50
C ASN A 129 10.65 6.02 9.49
N PHE A 130 9.97 7.14 9.72
CA PHE A 130 10.00 8.32 8.85
C PHE A 130 10.84 9.48 9.39
N ASP A 131 11.44 9.38 10.58
CA ASP A 131 12.26 10.46 11.14
C ASP A 131 13.45 10.79 10.23
N GLY A 132 14.15 9.75 9.74
CA GLY A 132 15.25 9.92 8.80
C GLY A 132 14.81 10.47 7.44
N VAL A 133 13.61 10.11 6.98
CA VAL A 133 13.03 10.63 5.74
C VAL A 133 12.69 12.11 5.88
N ALA A 134 12.09 12.50 7.00
CA ALA A 134 11.71 13.87 7.31
C ALA A 134 12.94 14.78 7.28
N GLN A 135 14.03 14.37 7.95
CA GLN A 135 15.29 15.10 7.93
C GLN A 135 15.87 15.19 6.52
N GLN A 136 15.92 14.08 5.79
CA GLN A 136 16.48 14.03 4.45
C GLN A 136 15.72 14.91 3.44
N ARG A 137 14.40 15.01 3.58
CA ARG A 137 13.55 15.79 2.67
C ARG A 137 13.20 17.17 3.18
N GLU A 138 13.77 17.58 4.31
CA GLU A 138 13.53 18.88 4.94
C GLU A 138 12.03 19.12 5.23
N ILE A 139 11.31 18.06 5.61
CA ILE A 139 9.88 18.11 5.95
C ILE A 139 9.76 18.19 7.47
N THR A 140 8.93 19.12 7.96
CA THR A 140 8.57 19.17 9.39
C THR A 140 7.69 17.97 9.72
N TYR A 141 8.08 17.16 10.69
CA TYR A 141 7.34 15.94 11.06
C TYR A 141 7.01 15.92 12.54
N ASP A 142 5.71 15.84 12.85
CA ASP A 142 5.20 15.83 14.22
C ASP A 142 4.34 14.59 14.48
N VAL A 143 4.63 13.89 15.57
CA VAL A 143 3.85 12.72 16.02
C VAL A 143 3.25 13.03 17.39
N THR A 144 1.93 13.12 17.46
CA THR A 144 1.19 13.40 18.70
C THR A 144 0.34 12.20 19.08
N THR A 145 0.64 11.59 20.23
CA THR A 145 -0.11 10.44 20.75
C THR A 145 -0.28 10.57 22.26
N PRO A 146 -1.32 9.98 22.88
CA PRO A 146 -1.37 9.85 24.33
C PRO A 146 -0.20 8.99 24.84
N ALA A 147 0.18 9.15 26.11
CA ALA A 147 1.25 8.36 26.70
C ALA A 147 1.02 6.86 26.55
N ARG A 148 -0.22 6.42 26.78
CA ARG A 148 -0.71 5.05 26.62
C ARG A 148 -2.16 5.06 26.16
N LEU A 149 -2.50 4.17 25.23
CA LEU A 149 -3.88 3.91 24.80
C LEU A 149 -4.02 2.42 24.48
N ASP A 150 -4.67 1.67 25.36
CA ASP A 150 -4.90 0.23 25.13
C ASP A 150 -6.05 0.02 24.13
N ALA A 151 -5.90 -0.94 23.22
CA ALA A 151 -6.84 -1.27 22.18
C ALA A 151 -6.73 -2.74 21.74
N GLU A 152 -7.87 -3.34 21.39
CA GLU A 152 -7.95 -4.68 20.84
C GLU A 152 -7.93 -4.59 19.30
N VAL A 153 -6.76 -4.77 18.70
CA VAL A 153 -6.55 -4.60 17.24
C VAL A 153 -5.61 -5.67 16.69
N ASP A 154 -5.54 -5.81 15.36
CA ASP A 154 -4.48 -6.58 14.71
C ASP A 154 -3.22 -5.71 14.51
N PRO A 155 -2.14 -5.93 15.28
CA PRO A 155 -0.96 -5.07 15.24
C PRO A 155 -0.31 -5.00 13.86
N ASP A 156 -0.27 -6.11 13.13
CA ASP A 156 0.41 -6.19 11.83
C ASP A 156 -0.34 -5.35 10.79
N LYS A 157 -1.69 -5.29 10.89
CA LYS A 157 -2.51 -4.46 10.00
C LYS A 157 -2.44 -2.99 10.37
N ILE A 158 -2.47 -2.64 11.66
CA ILE A 158 -2.36 -1.25 12.11
C ILE A 158 -1.00 -0.65 11.73
N VAL A 159 0.10 -1.39 11.91
CA VAL A 159 1.43 -0.95 11.46
C VAL A 159 1.39 -0.62 9.97
N ARG A 160 0.83 -1.51 9.14
CA ARG A 160 0.76 -1.28 7.69
C ARG A 160 -0.14 -0.12 7.29
N VAL A 161 -1.24 0.09 8.01
CA VAL A 161 -2.09 1.28 7.84
C VAL A 161 -1.27 2.55 8.04
N VAL A 162 -0.57 2.66 9.17
CA VAL A 162 0.27 3.82 9.51
C VAL A 162 1.37 4.02 8.46
N LEU A 163 2.09 2.96 8.11
CA LEU A 163 3.19 3.01 7.15
C LEU A 163 2.71 3.41 5.74
N ASN A 164 1.55 2.96 5.27
CA ASN A 164 1.01 3.34 3.97
C ASN A 164 0.57 4.82 3.93
N LEU A 165 -0.14 5.28 4.98
CA LEU A 165 -0.56 6.68 5.06
C LEU A 165 0.65 7.62 5.12
N LEU A 166 1.62 7.34 5.99
CA LEU A 166 2.84 8.14 6.08
C LEU A 166 3.67 8.08 4.80
N SER A 167 3.76 6.93 4.12
CA SER A 167 4.42 6.86 2.80
C SER A 167 3.86 7.89 1.84
N ASN A 168 2.53 7.92 1.73
CA ASN A 168 1.85 8.83 0.82
C ASN A 168 2.05 10.28 1.23
N ALA A 169 1.90 10.59 2.53
CA ALA A 169 2.13 11.93 3.06
C ALA A 169 3.54 12.43 2.71
N PHE A 170 4.59 11.65 3.03
CA PHE A 170 5.96 12.03 2.71
C PHE A 170 6.21 12.08 1.21
N LYS A 171 5.68 11.13 0.43
CA LYS A 171 5.82 11.08 -1.04
C LYS A 171 5.35 12.38 -1.68
N PHE A 172 4.17 12.88 -1.32
CA PHE A 172 3.54 14.03 -1.97
C PHE A 172 3.85 15.39 -1.32
N THR A 173 4.36 15.41 -0.09
CA THR A 173 4.76 16.67 0.57
C THR A 173 6.05 17.22 -0.03
N PRO A 174 6.08 18.49 -0.49
CA PRO A 174 7.31 19.11 -0.97
C PRO A 174 8.29 19.39 0.20
N PRO A 175 9.58 19.62 -0.09
CA PRO A 175 10.53 20.11 0.92
C PRO A 175 10.01 21.37 1.62
N HIS A 176 10.34 21.52 2.90
CA HIS A 176 9.83 22.55 3.82
C HIS A 176 8.31 22.47 4.11
N GLY A 177 7.62 21.44 3.61
CA GLY A 177 6.25 21.13 4.01
C GLY A 177 6.17 20.52 5.41
N ARG A 178 4.96 20.10 5.80
CA ARG A 178 4.67 19.47 7.08
C ARG A 178 3.88 18.18 6.90
N VAL A 179 4.23 17.16 7.68
CA VAL A 179 3.45 15.94 7.87
C VAL A 179 3.18 15.79 9.37
N THR A 180 1.95 15.50 9.75
CA THR A 180 1.58 15.23 11.14
C THR A 180 0.86 13.90 11.28
N CYS A 181 1.21 13.12 12.31
CA CYS A 181 0.53 11.89 12.69
C CYS A 181 -0.06 12.07 14.09
N GLN A 182 -1.37 12.00 14.21
CA GLN A 182 -2.07 12.23 15.47
C GLN A 182 -2.92 11.02 15.84
N LEU A 183 -2.82 10.59 17.10
CA LEU A 183 -3.62 9.51 17.67
C LEU A 183 -4.33 10.04 18.91
N HIS A 184 -5.64 9.82 19.00
CA HIS A 184 -6.40 10.14 20.21
C HIS A 184 -7.58 9.19 20.41
N ALA A 185 -8.02 9.07 21.66
CA ALA A 185 -9.25 8.36 21.98
C ALA A 185 -10.47 9.18 21.53
N GLY A 186 -11.38 8.53 20.81
CA GLY A 186 -12.67 9.08 20.42
C GLY A 186 -13.81 8.45 21.23
N ARG A 187 -14.93 9.17 21.36
CA ARG A 187 -16.17 8.60 21.90
C ARG A 187 -17.22 8.55 20.81
N GLY A 188 -17.80 7.37 20.59
CA GLY A 188 -18.95 7.18 19.72
C GLY A 188 -20.22 6.82 20.50
N PRO A 189 -21.41 6.85 19.87
CA PRO A 189 -22.67 6.62 20.57
C PRO A 189 -22.81 5.20 21.17
N LYS A 190 -22.07 4.22 20.64
CA LYS A 190 -22.22 2.79 20.97
C LYS A 190 -20.91 2.08 21.33
N ALA A 191 -19.76 2.74 21.19
CA ALA A 191 -18.45 2.16 21.42
C ALA A 191 -17.42 3.25 21.73
N GLU A 192 -16.32 2.87 22.38
CA GLU A 192 -15.09 3.65 22.41
C GLU A 192 -14.39 3.51 21.06
N TRP A 193 -13.83 4.61 20.56
CA TRP A 193 -13.16 4.66 19.28
C TRP A 193 -11.72 5.12 19.44
N ILE A 194 -10.91 4.84 18.43
CA ILE A 194 -9.58 5.35 18.25
C ILE A 194 -9.59 6.15 16.96
N ASN A 195 -9.11 7.39 17.03
CA ASN A 195 -8.96 8.25 15.87
C ASN A 195 -7.47 8.38 15.56
N LEU A 196 -7.07 7.92 14.38
CA LEU A 196 -5.73 8.09 13.82
C LEU A 196 -5.84 9.04 12.63
N GLU A 197 -5.15 10.16 12.68
CA GLU A 197 -5.14 11.17 11.63
C GLU A 197 -3.73 11.36 11.08
N VAL A 198 -3.59 11.29 9.76
CA VAL A 198 -2.36 11.65 9.04
C VAL A 198 -2.67 12.81 8.11
N THR A 199 -1.99 13.92 8.32
CA THR A 199 -2.22 15.18 7.61
C THR A 199 -0.93 15.65 6.96
N ASP A 200 -1.01 16.10 5.71
CA ASP A 200 0.11 16.59 4.93
C ASP A 200 -0.18 17.92 4.26
N THR A 201 0.86 18.70 3.96
CA THR A 201 0.78 19.97 3.22
C THR A 201 1.19 19.79 1.76
N GLY A 202 0.88 18.64 1.17
CA GLY A 202 1.13 18.35 -0.24
C GLY A 202 0.13 19.07 -1.18
N PRO A 203 0.04 18.65 -2.45
CA PRO A 203 -0.89 19.26 -3.42
C PRO A 203 -2.38 18.98 -3.12
N GLY A 204 -2.67 18.13 -2.14
CA GLY A 204 -4.02 17.67 -1.84
C GLY A 204 -4.59 16.73 -2.90
N ILE A 205 -5.85 16.35 -2.70
CA ILE A 205 -6.57 15.44 -3.60
C ILE A 205 -7.84 16.16 -4.09
N PRO A 206 -7.99 16.36 -5.42
CA PRO A 206 -9.20 16.93 -6.02
C PRO A 206 -10.46 16.19 -5.56
N VAL A 207 -11.55 16.92 -5.37
CA VAL A 207 -12.80 16.39 -4.77
C VAL A 207 -13.33 15.20 -5.57
N GLU A 208 -13.27 15.29 -6.89
CA GLU A 208 -13.68 14.26 -7.85
C GLU A 208 -12.89 12.94 -7.73
N PHE A 209 -11.71 12.96 -7.13
CA PHE A 209 -10.88 11.77 -6.94
C PHE A 209 -10.95 11.21 -5.51
N ARG A 210 -11.56 11.91 -4.54
CA ARG A 210 -11.50 11.53 -3.11
C ARG A 210 -12.12 10.16 -2.80
N ASP A 211 -13.11 9.74 -3.57
CA ASP A 211 -13.68 8.39 -3.45
C ASP A 211 -12.83 7.37 -4.22
N ALA A 212 -12.40 7.74 -5.43
CA ALA A 212 -11.65 6.88 -6.33
C ALA A 212 -10.23 6.55 -5.83
N VAL A 213 -9.61 7.38 -4.97
CA VAL A 213 -8.27 7.10 -4.42
C VAL A 213 -8.20 5.83 -3.56
N PHE A 214 -9.34 5.29 -3.12
CA PHE A 214 -9.39 4.01 -2.42
C PHE A 214 -9.63 2.82 -3.35
N GLU A 215 -9.89 3.04 -4.64
CA GLU A 215 -10.04 1.99 -5.64
C GLU A 215 -8.68 1.38 -6.03
N ARG A 216 -8.72 0.11 -6.42
CA ARG A 216 -7.51 -0.66 -6.73
C ARG A 216 -6.87 -0.14 -8.00
N PHE A 217 -5.54 0.00 -7.96
CA PHE A 217 -4.73 0.45 -9.08
C PHE A 217 -5.06 1.88 -9.54
N PHE A 218 -5.83 2.64 -8.74
CA PHE A 218 -6.13 4.01 -9.05
C PHE A 218 -4.87 4.88 -8.94
N GLN A 219 -4.60 5.63 -10.00
CA GLN A 219 -3.59 6.67 -10.05
C GLN A 219 -4.21 7.90 -10.74
N ALA A 220 -4.13 9.07 -10.12
CA ALA A 220 -4.64 10.30 -10.71
C ALA A 220 -3.79 10.68 -11.95
N GLU A 221 -4.25 10.33 -13.15
CA GLU A 221 -3.51 10.51 -14.41
C GLU A 221 -3.29 11.98 -14.83
N GLN A 222 -4.03 12.93 -14.26
CA GLN A 222 -4.20 14.29 -14.80
C GLN A 222 -3.31 15.39 -14.19
N SER A 223 -2.52 15.12 -13.15
CA SER A 223 -1.69 16.14 -12.50
C SER A 223 -0.19 15.83 -12.65
N ALA A 224 0.68 16.81 -12.43
CA ALA A 224 2.15 16.73 -12.50
C ALA A 224 2.80 15.69 -11.55
N ILE A 225 1.99 14.80 -10.98
CA ILE A 225 2.22 13.78 -9.96
C ILE A 225 2.78 12.48 -10.55
N ARG A 226 2.83 12.31 -11.88
CA ARG A 226 3.55 11.18 -12.55
C ARG A 226 5.04 11.05 -12.19
N ARG A 227 5.61 11.99 -11.43
CA ARG A 227 6.98 11.87 -10.91
C ARG A 227 7.13 10.79 -9.83
N PHE A 228 6.05 10.24 -9.32
CA PHE A 228 6.11 9.30 -8.21
C PHE A 228 5.45 7.95 -8.54
N ASP A 229 6.26 6.96 -8.93
CA ASP A 229 5.85 5.57 -9.14
C ASP A 229 5.16 4.99 -7.89
N GLY A 230 4.10 4.20 -8.06
CA GLY A 230 3.45 3.47 -6.97
C GLY A 230 2.32 2.59 -7.48
N THR A 231 2.09 1.42 -6.90
CA THR A 231 1.14 0.41 -7.43
C THR A 231 -0.34 0.80 -7.39
N GLY A 232 -0.70 1.90 -6.71
CA GLY A 232 -2.10 2.27 -6.47
C GLY A 232 -2.82 1.32 -5.51
N LEU A 233 -2.10 0.47 -4.78
CA LEU A 233 -2.69 -0.50 -3.83
C LEU A 233 -2.64 -0.02 -2.37
N GLY A 234 -1.76 0.93 -2.05
CA GLY A 234 -1.51 1.35 -0.66
C GLY A 234 -2.76 1.85 0.07
N LEU A 235 -3.51 2.77 -0.53
CA LEU A 235 -4.74 3.32 0.08
C LEU A 235 -5.90 2.33 0.08
N THR A 236 -6.00 1.46 -0.93
CA THR A 236 -6.99 0.37 -0.90
C THR A 236 -6.72 -0.60 0.24
N ILE A 237 -5.47 -0.99 0.46
CA ILE A 237 -5.09 -1.85 1.59
C ILE A 237 -5.40 -1.19 2.92
N VAL A 238 -5.17 0.12 3.03
CA VAL A 238 -5.57 0.89 4.22
C VAL A 238 -7.07 0.78 4.44
N LYS A 239 -7.88 1.07 3.41
CA LYS A 239 -9.35 0.98 3.50
C LYS A 239 -9.79 -0.43 3.87
N ASP A 240 -9.28 -1.45 3.19
CA ASP A 240 -9.65 -2.85 3.44
C ASP A 240 -9.28 -3.30 4.87
N PHE A 241 -8.13 -2.88 5.41
CA PHE A 241 -7.76 -3.18 6.80
C PHE A 241 -8.58 -2.40 7.83
N VAL A 242 -8.97 -1.17 7.53
CA VAL A 242 -9.86 -0.38 8.38
C VAL A 242 -11.26 -0.99 8.39
N ASP A 243 -11.79 -1.36 7.22
CA ASP A 243 -13.08 -2.02 7.07
C ASP A 243 -13.08 -3.39 7.78
N LEU A 244 -11.97 -4.14 7.72
CA LEU A 244 -11.79 -5.41 8.43
C LEU A 244 -11.91 -5.28 9.96
N HIS A 245 -11.52 -4.13 10.52
CA HIS A 245 -11.67 -3.81 11.94
C HIS A 245 -13.04 -3.20 12.28
N GLY A 246 -13.97 -3.12 11.32
CA GLY A 246 -15.26 -2.46 11.51
C GLY A 246 -15.14 -0.93 11.67
N GLY A 247 -14.04 -0.36 11.18
CA GLY A 247 -13.77 1.07 11.20
C GLY A 247 -14.26 1.81 9.97
N ARG A 248 -13.79 3.05 9.83
CA ARG A 248 -13.99 3.89 8.64
C ARG A 248 -12.79 4.77 8.40
N ILE A 249 -12.50 5.04 7.13
CA ILE A 249 -11.52 6.04 6.71
C ILE A 249 -12.24 7.17 5.99
N THR A 250 -11.84 8.40 6.25
CA THR A 250 -12.33 9.61 5.59
C THR A 250 -11.16 10.46 5.12
N LEU A 251 -11.30 11.01 3.92
CA LEU A 251 -10.33 11.93 3.33
C LEU A 251 -10.94 13.33 3.26
N THR A 252 -10.24 14.30 3.84
CA THR A 252 -10.61 15.72 3.78
C THR A 252 -9.41 16.56 3.36
N GLU A 253 -9.64 17.83 3.11
CA GLU A 253 -8.56 18.78 2.84
C GLU A 253 -7.93 19.22 4.16
N ALA A 254 -6.60 19.25 4.20
CA ALA A 254 -5.87 19.76 5.34
C ALA A 254 -6.01 21.28 5.47
N TYR A 255 -5.94 21.80 6.69
CA TYR A 255 -5.96 23.25 6.92
C TYR A 255 -4.72 23.90 6.29
N GLY A 256 -4.93 24.84 5.36
CA GLY A 256 -3.83 25.48 4.60
C GLY A 256 -3.45 24.76 3.30
N GLY A 257 -4.22 23.75 2.88
CA GLY A 257 -3.98 22.97 1.66
C GLY A 257 -3.28 21.64 1.96
N GLY A 258 -3.57 20.62 1.15
CA GLY A 258 -3.05 19.25 1.31
C GLY A 258 -4.14 18.21 1.58
N ALA A 259 -3.77 17.08 2.18
CA ALA A 259 -4.70 15.99 2.47
C ALA A 259 -4.68 15.61 3.95
N ALA A 260 -5.86 15.29 4.48
CA ALA A 260 -6.06 14.80 5.85
C ALA A 260 -6.82 13.47 5.80
N PHE A 261 -6.13 12.38 6.13
CA PHE A 261 -6.68 11.05 6.24
C PHE A 261 -7.03 10.76 7.69
N LEU A 262 -8.33 10.66 8.00
CA LEU A 262 -8.83 10.30 9.31
C LEU A 262 -9.35 8.88 9.30
N ILE A 263 -8.73 8.02 10.12
CA ILE A 263 -9.15 6.67 10.40
C ILE A 263 -9.82 6.63 11.76
N GLN A 264 -10.99 6.00 11.82
CA GLN A 264 -11.71 5.75 13.05
C GLN A 264 -11.91 4.24 13.20
N LEU A 265 -11.38 3.67 14.28
CA LEU A 265 -11.50 2.24 14.59
C LEU A 265 -12.25 2.04 15.92
N PRO A 266 -13.07 0.99 16.06
CA PRO A 266 -13.52 0.53 17.36
C PRO A 266 -12.31 0.20 18.24
N ARG A 267 -12.36 0.60 19.51
CA ARG A 267 -11.29 0.32 20.48
C ARG A 267 -11.24 -1.15 20.92
N HIS A 268 -12.41 -1.81 20.87
CA HIS A 268 -12.61 -3.18 21.32
C HIS A 268 -12.99 -4.06 20.13
N ALA A 269 -12.55 -5.31 20.16
CA ALA A 269 -12.87 -6.31 19.17
C ALA A 269 -14.39 -6.61 19.18
N PRO A 270 -14.94 -7.11 18.06
CA PRO A 270 -16.32 -7.55 18.03
C PRO A 270 -16.61 -8.61 19.12
N ARG A 271 -17.80 -8.55 19.72
CA ARG A 271 -18.20 -9.50 20.77
C ARG A 271 -18.10 -10.94 20.26
N GLY A 272 -17.49 -11.81 21.08
CA GLY A 272 -17.36 -13.24 20.78
C GLY A 272 -16.12 -13.62 19.96
N VAL A 273 -15.25 -12.66 19.63
CA VAL A 273 -13.95 -12.93 19.00
C VAL A 273 -12.89 -13.14 20.08
N SER A 274 -12.01 -14.12 19.87
CA SER A 274 -10.87 -14.35 20.76
C SER A 274 -9.87 -13.22 20.64
N VAL A 275 -9.57 -12.56 21.76
CA VAL A 275 -8.49 -11.57 21.88
C VAL A 275 -7.28 -12.27 22.49
N GLY A 276 -6.15 -12.22 21.81
CA GLY A 276 -4.90 -12.77 22.33
C GLY A 276 -4.44 -11.99 23.57
N GLY A 277 -4.16 -12.71 24.66
CA GLY A 277 -3.51 -12.14 25.85
C GLY A 277 -1.99 -12.05 25.69
N ASP A 278 -1.43 -10.95 26.16
CA ASP A 278 0.00 -10.60 26.25
C ASP A 278 0.69 -10.03 25.00
N ALA A 279 0.57 -8.71 24.85
CA ALA A 279 1.40 -7.86 23.98
C ALA A 279 2.91 -7.88 24.29
N HIS A 280 3.34 -8.46 25.42
CA HIS A 280 4.77 -8.49 25.80
C HIS A 280 5.55 -9.63 25.11
N LEU A 281 4.86 -10.68 24.65
CA LEU A 281 5.47 -11.81 23.92
C LEU A 281 5.31 -11.66 22.39
N LEU A 282 4.31 -10.92 21.96
CA LEU A 282 4.14 -10.51 20.57
C LEU A 282 4.95 -9.23 20.35
N ARG A 283 6.25 -9.37 20.10
CA ARG A 283 6.86 -8.40 19.19
C ARG A 283 5.93 -8.33 17.98
N PRO A 284 5.41 -7.15 17.56
CA PRO A 284 4.79 -7.06 16.24
C PRO A 284 5.76 -7.76 15.32
N SER A 285 5.30 -8.74 14.54
CA SER A 285 6.19 -9.58 13.74
C SER A 285 7.05 -8.61 12.96
N SER A 286 8.31 -8.48 13.40
CA SER A 286 9.13 -7.33 13.04
C SER A 286 9.33 -7.30 11.53
N ALA A 287 9.11 -8.43 10.86
CA ALA A 287 8.93 -8.56 9.41
C ALA A 287 8.14 -7.41 8.76
N ALA A 288 6.98 -6.98 9.24
CA ALA A 288 6.18 -5.95 8.55
C ALA A 288 6.85 -4.56 8.57
N ALA A 289 7.51 -4.20 9.68
CA ALA A 289 8.24 -2.96 9.83
C ALA A 289 9.68 -3.04 9.28
N GLU A 290 10.37 -4.17 9.49
CA GLU A 290 11.73 -4.47 8.99
C GLU A 290 11.77 -4.52 7.45
N LEU A 291 10.69 -4.96 6.81
CA LEU A 291 10.56 -4.96 5.35
C LEU A 291 10.13 -3.60 4.79
N TYR A 292 9.68 -2.67 5.63
CA TYR A 292 9.20 -1.39 5.18
C TYR A 292 10.38 -0.43 4.94
N VAL A 293 10.60 -0.13 3.66
CA VAL A 293 11.47 0.97 3.24
C VAL A 293 10.55 2.05 2.70
N PRO A 294 10.49 3.25 3.31
CA PRO A 294 9.69 4.34 2.78
C PRO A 294 9.91 4.46 1.26
N ASP A 295 8.83 4.45 0.47
CA ASP A 295 8.90 4.62 -0.98
C ASP A 295 9.13 6.09 -1.32
N VAL A 296 10.22 6.60 -0.78
CA VAL A 296 10.64 7.96 -0.91
C VAL A 296 11.77 7.88 -1.91
N SER A 297 11.54 8.46 -3.09
CA SER A 297 12.52 8.62 -4.13
C SER A 297 13.69 9.43 -3.61
N VAL A 298 14.64 8.73 -2.98
CA VAL A 298 15.98 9.26 -2.77
C VAL A 298 16.62 9.28 -4.16
N PRO A 299 16.95 10.45 -4.71
CA PRO A 299 17.60 10.51 -6.01
C PRO A 299 18.85 9.62 -5.96
N PHE A 300 19.01 8.72 -6.93
CA PHE A 300 20.29 8.05 -7.16
C PHE A 300 21.40 9.10 -7.18
N VAL A 301 22.30 9.10 -6.21
CA VAL A 301 23.50 9.95 -6.26
C VAL A 301 24.60 9.06 -6.83
N PRO A 302 25.04 9.28 -8.09
CA PRO A 302 26.22 8.60 -8.58
C PRO A 302 27.39 8.91 -7.64
N ALA A 303 28.31 7.96 -7.49
CA ALA A 303 29.54 8.22 -6.75
C ALA A 303 30.18 9.51 -7.30
N PRO A 304 30.80 10.35 -6.45
CA PRO A 304 31.46 11.57 -6.91
C PRO A 304 32.42 11.22 -8.05
N ASP A 305 32.37 12.02 -9.12
CA ASP A 305 33.25 11.87 -10.27
C ASP A 305 34.69 11.72 -9.76
N THR A 306 35.31 10.59 -10.07
CA THR A 306 36.76 10.46 -9.93
C THR A 306 37.40 11.55 -10.80
N PRO A 307 38.17 12.47 -10.22
CA PRO A 307 38.83 13.50 -11.01
C PRO A 307 39.91 12.85 -11.88
N ASP A 308 40.07 13.40 -13.07
CA ASP A 308 40.93 12.97 -14.18
C ASP A 308 40.39 11.81 -15.03
N ARG A 309 39.67 12.18 -16.10
CA ARG A 309 39.73 11.43 -17.35
C ARG A 309 39.82 12.33 -18.58
N PRO A 310 40.60 11.91 -19.59
CA PRO A 310 40.93 12.68 -20.78
C PRO A 310 39.70 12.83 -21.69
N GLU A 311 39.66 13.92 -22.46
CA GLU A 311 38.62 14.25 -23.45
C GLU A 311 38.14 13.00 -24.20
N ALA A 312 36.92 12.54 -23.88
CA ALA A 312 36.29 11.42 -24.57
C ALA A 312 35.99 11.82 -26.03
N ALA A 313 36.84 11.36 -26.94
CA ALA A 313 36.60 11.46 -28.36
C ALA A 313 35.52 10.45 -28.79
N GLY A 314 34.38 10.95 -29.30
CA GLY A 314 33.81 10.33 -30.51
C GLY A 314 32.29 10.30 -30.69
N SER A 315 31.44 10.29 -29.65
CA SER A 315 29.99 10.20 -29.86
C SER A 315 29.17 10.72 -28.68
N ILE A 316 28.15 11.54 -29.00
CA ILE A 316 27.18 12.05 -28.04
C ILE A 316 25.99 11.08 -27.97
N VAL A 317 25.62 10.65 -26.77
CA VAL A 317 24.45 9.80 -26.54
C VAL A 317 23.39 10.59 -25.77
N LEU A 318 22.18 10.71 -26.32
CA LEU A 318 21.04 11.30 -25.62
C LEU A 318 20.18 10.21 -24.97
N VAL A 319 20.16 10.17 -23.65
CA VAL A 319 19.28 9.30 -22.86
C VAL A 319 17.93 9.99 -22.67
N VAL A 320 16.90 9.47 -23.35
CA VAL A 320 15.51 9.92 -23.19
C VAL A 320 14.74 8.87 -22.39
N GLU A 321 14.65 9.10 -21.09
CA GLU A 321 13.96 8.21 -20.15
C GLU A 321 13.16 9.07 -19.16
N ASP A 322 11.90 8.71 -18.95
CA ASP A 322 10.94 9.48 -18.16
C ASP A 322 11.11 9.21 -16.65
N ASN A 323 11.56 8.00 -16.27
CA ASN A 323 11.93 7.68 -14.91
C ASN A 323 13.30 8.30 -14.56
N VAL A 324 13.33 9.18 -13.55
CA VAL A 324 14.52 9.96 -13.19
C VAL A 324 15.69 9.08 -12.73
N ASP A 325 15.42 8.02 -11.97
CA ASP A 325 16.45 7.14 -11.44
C ASP A 325 17.03 6.25 -12.55
N MET A 326 16.17 5.74 -13.45
CA MET A 326 16.61 4.97 -14.63
C MET A 326 17.40 5.84 -15.60
N ASN A 327 16.94 7.07 -15.86
CA ASN A 327 17.64 8.03 -16.71
C ASN A 327 19.06 8.31 -16.17
N ARG A 328 19.18 8.52 -14.86
CA ARG A 328 20.47 8.77 -14.20
C ARG A 328 21.36 7.53 -14.15
N PHE A 329 20.78 6.34 -13.95
CA PHE A 329 21.52 5.06 -14.00
C PHE A 329 22.12 4.81 -15.38
N ILE A 330 21.30 4.92 -16.44
CA ILE A 330 21.75 4.74 -17.83
C ILE A 330 22.82 5.78 -18.16
N ALA A 331 22.64 7.04 -17.73
CA ALA A 331 23.62 8.09 -17.95
C ALA A 331 24.95 7.81 -17.25
N ALA A 332 24.92 7.34 -16.00
CA ALA A 332 26.14 6.96 -15.27
C ALA A 332 26.84 5.74 -15.91
N ALA A 333 26.07 4.73 -16.37
CA ALA A 333 26.62 3.54 -17.01
C ALA A 333 27.29 3.83 -18.36
N LEU A 334 26.74 4.77 -19.13
CA LEU A 334 27.26 5.17 -20.44
C LEU A 334 28.33 6.27 -20.35
N GLY A 335 28.37 7.01 -19.24
CA GLY A 335 29.28 8.13 -19.03
C GLY A 335 30.76 7.73 -18.98
N SER A 336 31.08 6.43 -18.85
CA SER A 336 32.46 5.94 -18.95
C SER A 336 32.98 5.85 -20.39
N GLU A 337 32.11 5.87 -21.40
CA GLU A 337 32.43 5.61 -22.81
C GLU A 337 31.95 6.71 -23.78
N TYR A 338 30.95 7.52 -23.39
CA TYR A 338 30.27 8.48 -24.27
C TYR A 338 30.08 9.85 -23.60
N ASP A 339 29.92 10.91 -24.41
CA ASP A 339 29.38 12.20 -23.92
C ASP A 339 27.84 12.05 -23.78
N VAL A 340 27.38 11.83 -22.55
CA VAL A 340 25.97 11.53 -22.28
C VAL A 340 25.19 12.79 -21.94
N ARG A 341 24.15 13.07 -22.74
CA ARG A 341 23.13 14.08 -22.44
C ARG A 341 21.85 13.40 -21.97
N THR A 342 21.13 14.05 -21.07
CA THR A 342 19.84 13.54 -20.58
C THR A 342 18.71 14.44 -21.00
N ALA A 343 17.60 13.84 -21.45
CA ALA A 343 16.35 14.54 -21.72
C ALA A 343 15.17 13.72 -21.20
N ARG A 344 14.03 14.39 -21.03
CA ARG A 344 12.75 13.79 -20.63
C ARG A 344 11.72 14.07 -21.70
N LYS A 345 10.76 13.17 -21.92
CA LYS A 345 9.74 13.36 -22.95
C LYS A 345 8.79 14.47 -22.52
N ARG A 346 8.89 15.67 -23.13
CA ARG A 346 7.81 16.67 -23.06
C ARG A 346 6.70 16.23 -24.01
N ARG A 347 5.55 15.82 -23.46
CA ARG A 347 4.33 15.69 -24.26
C ARG A 347 3.94 17.10 -24.74
N THR A 348 4.02 17.34 -26.04
CA THR A 348 3.40 18.51 -26.66
C THR A 348 1.88 18.37 -26.54
N SER A 349 1.25 19.38 -25.98
CA SER A 349 -0.21 19.54 -25.99
C SER A 349 -0.66 19.67 -27.45
N SER A 350 -1.20 18.60 -28.02
CA SER A 350 -2.04 18.69 -29.21
C SER A 350 -3.33 19.43 -28.79
N SER A 351 -3.39 20.73 -29.09
CA SER A 351 -4.66 21.46 -29.10
C SER A 351 -5.55 20.84 -30.18
N PRO A 352 -6.80 20.45 -29.88
CA PRO A 352 -7.75 20.11 -30.93
C PRO A 352 -8.22 21.42 -31.57
N ILE A 353 -8.06 21.52 -32.90
CA ILE A 353 -8.89 22.39 -33.74
C ILE A 353 -10.19 21.65 -34.02
#